data_AF-A0A1B9LGZ7-F1
#
_entry.id   AF-A0A1B9LGZ7-F1
#
_cell.length_a   1.000
_cell.length_b   1.000
_cell.length_c   1.000
_cell.angle_alpha   90.00
_cell.angle_beta   90.00
_cell.angle_gamma   90.00
#
_symmetry.space_group_name_H-M   'P 1'
#
loop_
_entity.id
_entity.type
_entity.pdbx_description
1 polymer ?
#
loop_
_entity_poly.entity_id
_entity_poly.type
_entity_poly.pdbx_seq_one_letter_code
_entity_poly.pdbx_strand_id
1 'polypeptide(L)'
;MYNNNQQLIFFYEIFYDENGKSIKSNEKNISTGQTMQASYLEKDGIESIEEYFDNQGIKTNHVIYYDKSKKAYPWIENQRLNQRGEVIETTNNKPDEIFDSGQSLEETHPYNTLIMDIEKTSGVLTGKLFRHTFDINTTQWDSEAINRAKFLGIKPNQTYYNKLPYPNFFNNRYKNFPHQAPLTLIDAENQQPKEKYSDLIKFEVGDNYQYKTLIKEKWQQSPLSLPLEQFKPLENDIYFFTMGDNGQLQPLDNVEQAVALPSYIRVEKEMGKIISIVQKTRIIKVAYQFEYNNNTLIASKLNVLQSPVFQDMLIESQYENGNYYPRYQTIKNGSGIIIRTFKLIKRGEVKEGEVNAIYERFNNKGVKTNHITLSVQNNRNVIKNEYLDEKGQVTHTTDLFKDSEIDNQQFYDSKAPISPDTFEYGLFDFYLEHHQPSEESK
;
A
#
# COMPACT_ATOMS: atom_id res chain seq x y z
N MET A 1 -5.10 16.60 -16.90
CA MET A 1 -4.05 17.07 -15.97
C MET A 1 -3.43 18.33 -16.55
N TYR A 2 -3.27 19.39 -15.76
CA TYR A 2 -2.75 20.69 -16.21
C TYR A 2 -1.43 21.02 -15.50
N ASN A 3 -0.48 21.69 -16.14
CA ASN A 3 0.72 22.26 -15.50
C ASN A 3 0.39 23.55 -14.71
N ASN A 4 1.39 24.14 -14.04
CA ASN A 4 1.22 25.38 -13.26
C ASN A 4 0.81 26.61 -14.07
N ASN A 5 1.04 26.58 -15.38
CA ASN A 5 0.57 27.61 -16.31
C ASN A 5 -0.85 27.32 -16.82
N GLN A 6 -1.57 26.39 -16.18
CA GLN A 6 -2.91 25.94 -16.57
C GLN A 6 -2.98 25.33 -17.98
N GLN A 7 -1.89 24.76 -18.48
CA GLN A 7 -1.85 24.07 -19.79
C GLN A 7 -2.08 22.57 -19.59
N LEU A 8 -2.96 21.98 -20.38
CA LEU A 8 -3.22 20.53 -20.35
C LEU A 8 -1.96 19.76 -20.78
N ILE A 9 -1.48 18.84 -19.94
CA ILE A 9 -0.27 18.03 -20.20
C ILE A 9 -0.57 16.55 -20.39
N PHE A 10 -1.67 16.06 -19.81
CA PHE A 10 -2.11 14.68 -19.97
C PHE A 10 -3.62 14.56 -19.94
N PHE A 11 -4.13 13.66 -20.78
CA PHE A 11 -5.54 13.32 -20.89
C PHE A 11 -5.72 11.82 -20.66
N TYR A 12 -6.64 11.47 -19.76
CA TYR A 12 -7.07 10.09 -19.54
C TYR A 12 -8.57 10.04 -19.37
N GLU A 13 -9.18 9.12 -20.10
CA GLU A 13 -10.62 8.93 -20.17
C GLU A 13 -10.92 7.44 -20.09
N ILE A 14 -11.90 7.07 -19.27
CA ILE A 14 -12.40 5.70 -19.16
C ILE A 14 -13.89 5.73 -19.47
N PHE A 15 -14.32 4.77 -20.27
CA PHE A 15 -15.71 4.51 -20.61
C PHE A 15 -16.20 3.29 -19.85
N TYR A 16 -17.42 3.37 -19.35
CA TYR A 16 -18.07 2.31 -18.59
C TYR A 16 -19.33 1.86 -19.32
N ASP A 17 -19.67 0.58 -19.19
CA ASP A 17 -20.99 0.09 -19.56
C ASP A 17 -22.06 0.44 -18.51
N GLU A 18 -23.29 0.04 -18.79
CA GLU A 18 -24.46 0.24 -17.91
C GLU A 18 -24.33 -0.42 -16.52
N ASN A 19 -23.43 -1.40 -16.37
CA ASN A 19 -23.16 -2.09 -15.12
C ASN A 19 -21.95 -1.51 -14.37
N GLY A 20 -21.37 -0.41 -14.87
CA GLY A 20 -20.21 0.25 -14.26
C GLY A 20 -18.89 -0.47 -14.53
N LYS A 21 -18.84 -1.39 -15.49
CA LYS A 21 -17.59 -2.07 -15.89
C LYS A 21 -16.88 -1.26 -16.96
N SER A 22 -15.56 -1.08 -16.82
CA SER A 22 -14.75 -0.38 -17.81
C SER A 22 -14.72 -1.17 -19.13
N ILE A 23 -15.01 -0.50 -20.25
CA ILE A 23 -15.04 -1.10 -21.60
C ILE A 23 -13.98 -0.53 -22.52
N LYS A 24 -13.55 0.72 -22.27
CA LYS A 24 -12.52 1.39 -23.05
C LYS A 24 -11.78 2.40 -22.19
N SER A 25 -10.51 2.65 -22.48
CA SER A 25 -9.83 3.86 -22.02
C SER A 25 -8.96 4.49 -23.09
N ASN A 26 -8.79 5.80 -23.02
CA ASN A 26 -7.90 6.58 -23.90
C ASN A 26 -6.89 7.34 -23.04
N GLU A 27 -5.62 7.31 -23.43
CA GLU A 27 -4.54 8.08 -22.84
C GLU A 27 -3.86 8.96 -23.90
N LYS A 28 -3.50 10.19 -23.54
CA LYS A 28 -2.72 11.09 -24.39
C LYS A 28 -1.75 11.92 -23.57
N ASN A 29 -0.47 11.84 -23.91
CA ASN A 29 0.56 12.75 -23.44
C ASN A 29 0.60 13.95 -24.38
N ILE A 30 0.22 15.13 -23.88
CA ILE A 30 0.13 16.34 -24.70
C ILE A 30 1.52 16.87 -25.04
N SER A 31 2.51 16.62 -24.19
CA SER A 31 3.90 17.07 -24.40
C SER A 31 4.62 16.25 -25.46
N THR A 32 4.49 14.92 -25.42
CA THR A 32 5.12 14.05 -26.43
C THR A 32 4.26 13.86 -27.66
N GLY A 33 2.94 14.02 -27.55
CA GLY A 33 1.96 13.74 -28.61
C GLY A 33 1.54 12.28 -28.71
N GLN A 34 2.15 11.38 -27.93
CA GLN A 34 1.85 9.94 -27.94
C GLN A 34 0.48 9.64 -27.34
N THR A 35 -0.17 8.58 -27.85
CA THR A 35 -1.50 8.16 -27.38
C THR A 35 -1.59 6.65 -27.21
N MET A 36 -2.46 6.20 -26.30
CA MET A 36 -2.80 4.78 -26.14
C MET A 36 -4.31 4.64 -26.03
N GLN A 37 -4.81 3.57 -26.60
CA GLN A 37 -6.21 3.18 -26.50
C GLN A 37 -6.28 1.75 -25.97
N ALA A 38 -7.06 1.53 -24.92
CA ALA A 38 -7.32 0.21 -24.36
C ALA A 38 -8.78 -0.18 -24.59
N SER A 39 -9.02 -1.43 -24.97
CA SER A 39 -10.34 -2.07 -25.02
C SER A 39 -10.37 -3.22 -24.02
N TYR A 40 -11.35 -3.24 -23.12
CA TYR A 40 -11.51 -4.28 -22.11
C TYR A 40 -12.59 -5.26 -22.60
N LEU A 41 -12.19 -6.49 -22.93
CA LEU A 41 -13.03 -7.42 -23.70
C LEU A 41 -13.52 -8.59 -22.85
N GLU A 42 -12.74 -9.05 -21.86
CA GLU A 42 -13.01 -10.25 -21.04
C GLU A 42 -13.66 -11.41 -21.80
N LYS A 43 -13.20 -11.66 -23.03
CA LYS A 43 -13.79 -12.61 -23.97
C LYS A 43 -12.69 -13.43 -24.63
N ASP A 44 -12.97 -14.71 -24.86
CA ASP A 44 -12.07 -15.65 -25.54
C ASP A 44 -10.68 -15.76 -24.89
N GLY A 45 -10.62 -15.61 -23.56
CA GLY A 45 -9.38 -15.65 -22.79
C GLY A 45 -8.52 -14.38 -22.88
N ILE A 46 -9.03 -13.32 -23.52
CA ILE A 46 -8.42 -12.00 -23.59
C ILE A 46 -9.08 -11.09 -22.55
N GLU A 47 -8.26 -10.52 -21.67
CA GLU A 47 -8.67 -9.54 -20.67
C GLU A 47 -8.83 -8.16 -21.33
N SER A 48 -7.77 -7.70 -22.02
CA SER A 48 -7.76 -6.41 -22.69
C SER A 48 -6.82 -6.38 -23.90
N ILE A 49 -7.03 -5.39 -24.77
CA ILE A 49 -6.14 -5.06 -25.88
C ILE A 49 -5.75 -3.60 -25.75
N GLU A 50 -4.46 -3.30 -25.83
CA GLU A 50 -3.93 -1.93 -25.86
C GLU A 50 -3.24 -1.65 -27.20
N GLU A 51 -3.46 -0.45 -27.72
CA GLU A 51 -2.83 0.06 -28.94
C GLU A 51 -2.09 1.34 -28.63
N TYR A 52 -0.82 1.42 -29.02
CA TYR A 52 0.04 2.57 -28.76
C TYR A 52 0.35 3.29 -30.06
N PHE A 53 0.41 4.61 -30.00
CA PHE A 53 0.65 5.47 -31.15
C PHE A 53 1.72 6.52 -30.81
N ASP A 54 2.59 6.79 -31.78
CA ASP A 54 3.58 7.85 -31.68
C ASP A 54 2.95 9.25 -31.82
N ASN A 55 3.80 10.28 -31.84
CA ASN A 55 3.39 11.67 -31.94
C ASN A 55 2.83 12.08 -33.32
N GLN A 56 2.99 11.22 -34.33
CA GLN A 56 2.39 11.37 -35.65
C GLN A 56 1.08 10.57 -35.78
N GLY A 57 0.68 9.85 -34.72
CA GLY A 57 -0.50 8.99 -34.72
C GLY A 57 -0.26 7.65 -35.43
N ILE A 58 1.00 7.26 -35.66
CA ILE A 58 1.34 5.97 -36.25
C ILE A 58 1.32 4.92 -35.13
N LYS A 59 0.60 3.82 -35.35
CA LYS A 59 0.52 2.72 -34.39
C LYS A 59 1.89 2.04 -34.24
N THR A 60 2.45 2.08 -33.05
CA THR A 60 3.77 1.50 -32.73
C THR A 60 3.65 0.11 -32.11
N ASN A 61 2.59 -0.14 -31.34
CA ASN A 61 2.40 -1.41 -30.65
C ASN A 61 0.94 -1.86 -30.69
N HIS A 62 0.77 -3.18 -30.72
CA HIS A 62 -0.48 -3.88 -30.44
C HIS A 62 -0.22 -4.88 -29.31
N VAL A 63 -0.91 -4.71 -28.19
CA VAL A 63 -0.67 -5.48 -26.97
C VAL A 63 -1.94 -6.22 -26.60
N ILE A 64 -1.83 -7.52 -26.35
CA ILE A 64 -2.93 -8.37 -25.92
C ILE A 64 -2.60 -8.85 -24.50
N TYR A 65 -3.51 -8.60 -23.57
CA TYR A 65 -3.46 -9.13 -22.21
C TYR A 65 -4.43 -10.30 -22.12
N TYR A 66 -3.94 -11.44 -21.63
CA TYR A 66 -4.72 -12.65 -21.48
C TYR A 66 -5.14 -12.86 -20.03
N ASP A 67 -6.34 -13.40 -19.86
CA ASP A 67 -6.86 -13.84 -18.58
C ASP A 67 -5.95 -14.91 -17.98
N LYS A 68 -5.35 -14.59 -16.83
CA LYS A 68 -4.38 -15.44 -16.12
C LYS A 68 -4.97 -16.78 -15.69
N SER A 69 -6.30 -16.88 -15.53
CA SER A 69 -6.98 -18.12 -15.19
C SER A 69 -7.18 -19.04 -16.40
N LYS A 70 -7.13 -18.50 -17.62
CA LYS A 70 -7.44 -19.22 -18.86
C LYS A 70 -6.22 -19.49 -19.75
N LYS A 71 -5.13 -18.73 -19.60
CA LYS A 71 -3.89 -18.92 -20.36
C LYS A 71 -2.69 -19.09 -19.42
N ALA A 72 -1.94 -20.16 -19.62
CA ALA A 72 -0.62 -20.31 -19.00
C ALA A 72 0.37 -19.33 -19.66
N TYR A 73 1.33 -18.82 -18.90
CA TYR A 73 2.30 -17.81 -19.35
C TYR A 73 2.84 -18.06 -20.78
N PRO A 74 2.96 -17.02 -21.64
CA PRO A 74 2.87 -15.58 -21.34
C PRO A 74 1.43 -15.04 -21.32
N TRP A 75 1.19 -14.12 -20.38
CA TRP A 75 -0.09 -13.41 -20.22
C TRP A 75 -0.16 -12.10 -21.00
N ILE A 76 0.92 -11.73 -21.68
CA ILE A 76 1.03 -10.53 -22.49
C ILE A 76 1.65 -10.94 -23.81
N GLU A 77 1.08 -10.46 -24.92
CA GLU A 77 1.71 -10.49 -26.23
C GLU A 77 1.79 -9.07 -26.75
N ASN A 78 3.00 -8.54 -26.89
CA ASN A 78 3.26 -7.19 -27.38
C ASN A 78 3.92 -7.27 -28.75
N GLN A 79 3.17 -6.91 -29.78
CA GLN A 79 3.62 -6.83 -31.16
C GLN A 79 4.08 -5.40 -31.44
N ARG A 80 5.37 -5.21 -31.73
CA ARG A 80 5.93 -3.95 -32.20
C ARG A 80 5.76 -3.86 -33.71
N LEU A 81 5.31 -2.71 -34.19
CA LEU A 81 4.97 -2.47 -35.58
C LEU A 81 5.96 -1.50 -36.23
N ASN A 82 6.23 -1.66 -37.51
CA ASN A 82 6.90 -0.65 -38.32
C ASN A 82 5.90 0.42 -38.82
N GLN A 83 6.39 1.43 -39.52
CA GLN A 83 5.56 2.51 -40.08
C GLN A 83 4.49 2.04 -41.08
N ARG A 84 4.58 0.82 -41.61
CA ARG A 84 3.58 0.21 -42.50
C ARG A 84 2.54 -0.62 -41.74
N GLY A 85 2.64 -0.71 -40.42
CA GLY A 85 1.79 -1.54 -39.57
C GLY A 85 2.16 -3.03 -39.57
N GLU A 86 3.31 -3.39 -40.12
CA GLU A 86 3.79 -4.78 -40.13
C GLU A 86 4.49 -5.10 -38.81
N VAL A 87 4.23 -6.29 -38.27
CA VAL A 87 4.90 -6.76 -37.04
C VAL A 87 6.38 -7.00 -37.32
N ILE A 88 7.23 -6.30 -36.59
CA ILE A 88 8.70 -6.44 -36.66
C ILE A 88 9.26 -7.23 -35.48
N GLU A 89 8.55 -7.26 -34.36
CA GLU A 89 8.98 -7.94 -33.15
C GLU A 89 7.76 -8.33 -32.32
N THR A 90 7.82 -9.47 -31.63
CA THR A 90 6.82 -9.85 -30.62
C THR A 90 7.54 -10.18 -29.34
N THR A 91 7.14 -9.52 -28.25
CA THR A 91 7.70 -9.72 -26.92
C THR A 91 6.59 -10.08 -25.93
N ASN A 92 6.98 -10.66 -24.79
CA ASN A 92 6.06 -10.95 -23.69
C ASN A 92 6.07 -9.86 -22.61
N ASN A 93 6.64 -8.70 -22.94
CA ASN A 93 6.77 -7.56 -22.04
C ASN A 93 5.81 -6.46 -22.46
N LYS A 94 5.25 -5.74 -21.48
CA LYS A 94 4.51 -4.51 -21.78
C LYS A 94 5.41 -3.52 -22.54
N PRO A 95 4.88 -2.72 -23.48
CA PRO A 95 5.63 -1.61 -24.05
C PRO A 95 6.10 -0.68 -22.94
N ASP A 96 7.16 0.08 -23.21
CA ASP A 96 7.46 1.26 -22.41
C ASP A 96 6.21 2.13 -22.40
N GLU A 97 5.75 2.50 -21.20
CA GLU A 97 4.52 3.28 -21.06
C GLU A 97 4.67 4.58 -21.88
N ILE A 98 3.55 5.21 -22.26
CA ILE A 98 3.56 6.57 -22.84
C ILE A 98 4.31 7.59 -21.96
N PHE A 99 4.55 7.19 -20.72
CA PHE A 99 5.58 7.74 -19.87
C PHE A 99 6.77 6.77 -19.80
N ASP A 100 7.87 7.10 -20.48
CA ASP A 100 9.12 6.38 -20.25
C ASP A 100 9.60 6.68 -18.82
N SER A 101 9.53 5.69 -17.94
CA SER A 101 10.04 5.77 -16.55
C SER A 101 11.46 5.26 -16.42
N GLY A 102 12.04 4.72 -17.50
CA GLY A 102 13.34 4.06 -17.52
C GLY A 102 14.46 4.95 -18.06
N GLN A 103 14.15 5.96 -18.88
CA GLN A 103 15.14 6.97 -19.28
C GLN A 103 15.12 8.14 -18.30
N SER A 104 16.28 8.46 -17.74
CA SER A 104 16.54 9.76 -17.12
C SER A 104 16.38 10.82 -18.20
N LEU A 105 15.20 11.44 -18.27
CA LEU A 105 14.88 12.42 -19.30
C LEU A 105 15.59 13.75 -18.99
N GLU A 106 16.22 14.33 -20.01
CA GLU A 106 17.10 15.51 -19.87
C GLU A 106 16.36 16.79 -19.44
N GLU A 107 15.02 16.81 -19.49
CA GLU A 107 14.21 17.96 -19.11
C GLU A 107 13.27 17.68 -17.93
N THR A 108 13.10 18.69 -17.08
CA THR A 108 12.13 18.70 -15.97
C THR A 108 10.73 18.52 -16.52
N HIS A 109 10.18 17.32 -16.43
CA HIS A 109 8.81 17.06 -16.82
C HIS A 109 7.81 18.02 -16.16
N PRO A 110 6.78 18.49 -16.89
CA PRO A 110 5.81 19.47 -16.39
C PRO A 110 4.94 18.94 -15.22
N TYR A 111 4.93 17.63 -15.03
CA TYR A 111 4.23 16.89 -13.99
C TYR A 111 4.69 17.15 -12.57
N ASN A 112 5.94 17.57 -12.46
CA ASN A 112 6.59 17.67 -11.18
C ASN A 112 6.45 19.08 -10.58
N THR A 113 5.79 20.00 -11.30
CA THR A 113 5.45 21.35 -10.80
C THR A 113 4.10 21.42 -10.09
N LEU A 114 3.33 20.33 -10.08
CA LEU A 114 1.89 20.36 -9.85
C LEU A 114 1.50 20.47 -8.37
N ILE A 115 0.72 21.51 -8.03
CA ILE A 115 -0.19 21.46 -6.88
C ILE A 115 -1.38 20.56 -7.26
N MET A 116 -1.21 19.24 -7.13
CA MET A 116 -2.32 18.30 -7.40
C MET A 116 -3.22 18.13 -6.19
N ASP A 117 -4.51 18.38 -6.38
CA ASP A 117 -5.54 17.79 -5.53
C ASP A 117 -5.59 16.27 -5.82
N ILE A 118 -4.85 15.49 -5.04
CA ILE A 118 -4.77 14.02 -5.20
C ILE A 118 -6.15 13.40 -4.97
N GLU A 119 -7.03 14.04 -4.19
CA GLU A 119 -8.37 13.54 -3.94
C GLU A 119 -9.22 13.47 -5.21
N LYS A 120 -8.94 14.34 -6.19
CA LYS A 120 -9.66 14.41 -7.47
C LYS A 120 -8.92 13.73 -8.62
N THR A 121 -7.79 13.08 -8.33
CA THR A 121 -6.90 12.50 -9.34
C THR A 121 -6.99 10.98 -9.31
N SER A 122 -7.11 10.35 -10.48
CA SER A 122 -7.12 8.88 -10.59
C SER A 122 -5.85 8.25 -10.01
N GLY A 123 -5.97 7.12 -9.30
CA GLY A 123 -4.83 6.39 -8.73
C GLY A 123 -3.80 5.93 -9.77
N VAL A 124 -4.23 5.69 -11.02
CA VAL A 124 -3.33 5.38 -12.14
C VAL A 124 -2.42 6.58 -12.44
N LEU A 125 -2.98 7.79 -12.45
CA LEU A 125 -2.24 9.03 -12.65
C LEU A 125 -1.25 9.25 -11.51
N THR A 126 -1.72 9.16 -10.26
CA THR A 126 -0.88 9.32 -9.07
C THR A 126 0.30 8.33 -9.06
N GLY A 127 0.04 7.07 -9.41
CA GLY A 127 1.06 6.03 -9.49
C GLY A 127 2.09 6.26 -10.61
N LYS A 128 1.64 6.70 -11.80
CA LYS A 128 2.54 7.09 -12.89
C LYS A 128 3.42 8.26 -12.44
N LEU A 129 2.81 9.34 -11.97
CA LEU A 129 3.49 10.56 -11.52
C LEU A 129 4.62 10.29 -10.52
N PHE A 130 4.36 9.54 -9.46
CA PHE A 130 5.37 9.31 -8.43
C PHE A 130 6.45 8.31 -8.84
N ARG A 131 6.18 7.40 -9.79
CA ARG A 131 7.20 6.48 -10.30
C ARG A 131 8.31 7.16 -11.11
N HIS A 132 8.08 8.35 -11.68
CA HIS A 132 9.12 9.08 -12.44
C HIS A 132 10.05 9.91 -11.55
N THR A 133 9.79 10.00 -10.25
CA THR A 133 10.53 10.91 -9.35
C THR A 133 11.72 10.24 -8.64
N PHE A 134 12.12 9.06 -9.11
CA PHE A 134 13.29 8.30 -8.62
C PHE A 134 14.61 8.69 -9.33
N ASP A 135 14.62 9.80 -10.08
CA ASP A 135 15.82 10.35 -10.71
C ASP A 135 16.85 10.86 -9.69
N ILE A 136 18.10 11.06 -10.14
CA ILE A 136 19.24 11.44 -9.29
C ILE A 136 19.16 12.93 -8.84
N ASN A 137 18.41 13.78 -9.54
CA ASN A 137 18.24 15.19 -9.17
C ASN A 137 16.77 15.53 -8.84
N THR A 138 16.41 15.37 -7.57
CA THR A 138 15.04 15.59 -7.07
C THR A 138 14.85 16.89 -6.32
N THR A 139 15.86 17.75 -6.24
CA THR A 139 15.87 18.91 -5.31
C THR A 139 14.67 19.84 -5.52
N GLN A 140 14.30 20.11 -6.77
CA GLN A 140 13.14 20.92 -7.10
C GLN A 140 11.85 20.28 -6.55
N TRP A 141 11.70 18.97 -6.74
CA TRP A 141 10.50 18.21 -6.38
C TRP A 141 10.34 18.03 -4.87
N ASP A 142 11.45 17.81 -4.17
CA ASP A 142 11.48 17.83 -2.71
C ASP A 142 11.00 19.20 -2.19
N SER A 143 11.45 20.30 -2.82
CA SER A 143 11.05 21.66 -2.44
C SER A 143 9.57 21.93 -2.65
N GLU A 144 8.99 21.43 -3.75
CA GLU A 144 7.57 21.57 -4.02
C GLU A 144 6.69 20.74 -3.07
N ALA A 145 7.11 19.51 -2.75
CA ALA A 145 6.45 18.68 -1.77
C ALA A 145 6.45 19.33 -0.38
N ILE A 146 7.56 19.95 0.02
CA ILE A 146 7.67 20.75 1.25
C ILE A 146 6.70 21.95 1.21
N ASN A 147 6.64 22.70 0.11
CA ASN A 147 5.75 23.85 -0.02
C ASN A 147 4.27 23.45 0.06
N ARG A 148 3.90 22.31 -0.54
CA ARG A 148 2.56 21.74 -0.41
C ARG A 148 2.25 21.39 1.04
N ALA A 149 3.14 20.70 1.75
CA ALA A 149 2.94 20.35 3.14
C ALA A 149 2.69 21.61 4.00
N LYS A 150 3.47 22.67 3.77
CA LYS A 150 3.28 23.98 4.41
C LYS A 150 1.93 24.60 4.08
N PHE A 151 1.52 24.60 2.80
CA PHE A 151 0.22 25.11 2.36
C PHE A 151 -0.95 24.37 3.02
N LEU A 152 -0.81 23.06 3.23
CA LEU A 152 -1.79 22.23 3.95
C LEU A 152 -1.80 22.47 5.47
N GLY A 153 -0.97 23.39 5.98
CA GLY A 153 -0.88 23.71 7.41
C GLY A 153 -0.10 22.68 8.25
N ILE A 154 0.62 21.76 7.61
CA ILE A 154 1.39 20.72 8.31
C ILE A 154 2.67 21.35 8.87
N LYS A 155 2.95 21.08 10.15
CA LYS A 155 4.13 21.57 10.86
C LYS A 155 5.06 20.41 11.24
N PRO A 156 6.38 20.57 11.09
CA PRO A 156 7.36 19.60 11.58
C PRO A 156 7.17 19.28 13.07
N ASN A 157 7.39 18.02 13.43
CA ASN A 157 7.30 17.47 14.77
C ASN A 157 5.95 17.70 15.48
N GLN A 158 4.89 17.99 14.72
CA GLN A 158 3.53 18.07 15.22
C GLN A 158 2.73 16.88 14.69
N THR A 159 1.99 16.23 15.59
CA THR A 159 1.15 15.11 15.20
C THR A 159 -0.17 15.57 14.62
N TYR A 160 -0.68 14.86 13.61
CA TYR A 160 -1.99 15.10 13.02
C TYR A 160 -2.62 13.80 12.53
N TYR A 161 -3.93 13.86 12.22
CA TYR A 161 -4.68 12.70 11.73
C TYR A 161 -4.95 12.82 10.24
N ASN A 162 -5.03 11.69 9.55
CA ASN A 162 -5.21 11.68 8.11
C ASN A 162 -6.59 11.17 7.69
N LYS A 163 -7.01 11.66 6.52
CA LYS A 163 -8.22 11.24 5.85
C LYS A 163 -8.07 9.84 5.25
N LEU A 164 -9.17 9.10 5.21
CA LEU A 164 -9.30 7.79 4.60
C LEU A 164 -9.96 7.89 3.19
N PRO A 165 -9.60 7.01 2.25
CA PRO A 165 -8.53 6.02 2.35
C PRO A 165 -7.14 6.67 2.36
N TYR A 166 -6.20 6.03 3.06
CA TYR A 166 -4.84 6.51 3.15
C TYR A 166 -3.99 6.10 1.93
N PRO A 167 -3.17 6.99 1.35
CA PRO A 167 -2.30 6.66 0.23
C PRO A 167 -1.27 5.55 0.51
N ASN A 168 -1.21 4.57 -0.39
CA ASN A 168 -0.21 3.49 -0.37
C ASN A 168 1.25 4.01 -0.33
N PHE A 169 2.11 3.27 0.36
CA PHE A 169 3.52 3.48 0.61
C PHE A 169 4.29 3.52 -0.69
N PHE A 170 5.14 4.54 -0.82
CA PHE A 170 5.91 4.91 -2.01
C PHE A 170 5.09 5.13 -3.29
N ASN A 171 4.28 4.16 -3.72
CA ASN A 171 3.48 4.23 -4.94
C ASN A 171 2.60 5.49 -5.00
N ASN A 172 2.03 5.89 -3.85
CA ASN A 172 1.13 7.04 -3.76
C ASN A 172 1.66 8.12 -2.78
N ARG A 173 2.93 8.01 -2.38
CA ARG A 173 3.59 8.91 -1.42
C ARG A 173 4.97 9.27 -1.95
N TYR A 174 5.06 10.37 -2.70
CA TYR A 174 6.35 10.84 -3.22
C TYR A 174 7.35 10.96 -2.08
N LYS A 175 8.38 10.11 -2.07
CA LYS A 175 9.38 10.00 -0.98
C LYS A 175 8.78 10.16 0.44
N ASN A 176 7.59 9.64 0.70
CA ASN A 176 6.90 9.80 1.99
C ASN A 176 6.65 11.27 2.44
N PHE A 177 6.49 12.21 1.52
CA PHE A 177 5.92 13.54 1.83
C PHE A 177 4.40 13.44 2.04
N PRO A 178 3.81 14.30 2.88
CA PRO A 178 2.38 14.36 3.05
C PRO A 178 1.68 15.07 1.89
N HIS A 179 0.47 14.63 1.59
CA HIS A 179 -0.28 15.15 0.45
C HIS A 179 -1.75 15.48 0.75
N GLN A 180 -2.25 15.12 1.92
CA GLN A 180 -3.62 15.38 2.36
C GLN A 180 -3.63 16.39 3.50
N ALA A 181 -4.70 17.18 3.59
CA ALA A 181 -4.90 18.10 4.69
C ALA A 181 -5.05 17.32 6.01
N PRO A 182 -4.52 17.84 7.12
CA PRO A 182 -4.71 17.24 8.43
C PRO A 182 -6.17 17.32 8.86
N LEU A 183 -6.65 16.25 9.51
CA LEU A 183 -7.91 16.23 10.24
C LEU A 183 -7.67 16.49 11.72
N THR A 184 -8.69 17.03 12.39
CA THR A 184 -8.77 16.96 13.85
C THR A 184 -9.00 15.52 14.28
N LEU A 185 -8.75 15.19 15.56
CA LEU A 185 -9.01 13.83 16.06
C LEU A 185 -10.50 13.47 15.95
N ILE A 186 -11.41 14.38 16.28
CA ILE A 186 -12.85 14.11 16.20
C ILE A 186 -13.30 13.87 14.75
N ASP A 187 -12.79 14.67 13.79
CA ASP A 187 -13.06 14.44 12.36
C ASP A 187 -12.53 13.08 11.90
N ALA A 188 -11.34 12.70 12.38
CA ALA A 188 -10.70 11.44 12.02
C ALA A 188 -11.44 10.23 12.60
N GLU A 189 -11.95 10.33 13.85
CA GLU A 189 -12.76 9.32 14.52
C GLU A 189 -14.09 9.10 13.79
N ASN A 190 -14.67 10.18 13.25
CA ASN A 190 -15.99 10.21 12.63
C ASN A 190 -16.00 9.86 11.13
N GLN A 191 -14.90 9.37 10.55
CA GLN A 191 -14.83 9.06 9.11
C GLN A 191 -15.63 7.82 8.72
N GLN A 192 -15.76 6.84 9.61
CA GLN A 192 -16.37 5.53 9.34
C GLN A 192 -17.33 5.09 10.46
N PRO A 193 -18.30 5.90 10.89
CA PRO A 193 -19.10 5.66 12.10
C PRO A 193 -20.07 4.47 11.97
N LYS A 194 -20.32 3.98 10.75
CA LYS A 194 -21.27 2.90 10.44
C LYS A 194 -20.60 1.60 9.98
N GLU A 195 -19.29 1.61 9.77
CA GLU A 195 -18.55 0.44 9.29
C GLU A 195 -18.35 -0.59 10.40
N LYS A 196 -18.22 -1.88 10.05
CA LYS A 196 -17.86 -2.91 11.07
C LYS A 196 -16.45 -2.68 11.64
N TYR A 197 -15.56 -2.13 10.81
CA TYR A 197 -14.20 -1.80 11.19
C TYR A 197 -13.90 -0.36 10.78
N SER A 198 -13.17 0.36 11.63
CA SER A 198 -12.74 1.73 11.34
C SER A 198 -11.24 1.89 11.56
N ASP A 199 -10.62 2.75 10.77
CA ASP A 199 -9.20 3.06 10.87
C ASP A 199 -8.97 4.44 11.48
N LEU A 200 -7.96 4.54 12.34
CA LEU A 200 -7.45 5.80 12.86
C LEU A 200 -5.96 5.89 12.56
N ILE A 201 -5.57 6.90 11.77
CA ILE A 201 -4.20 7.03 11.28
C ILE A 201 -3.62 8.37 11.72
N LYS A 202 -2.54 8.29 12.50
CA LYS A 202 -1.82 9.43 13.07
C LYS A 202 -0.43 9.52 12.46
N PHE A 203 -0.02 10.72 12.07
CA PHE A 203 1.29 11.02 11.50
C PHE A 203 2.05 12.04 12.31
N GLU A 204 3.37 12.00 12.17
CA GLU A 204 4.30 13.10 12.49
C GLU A 204 5.28 13.22 11.31
N VAL A 205 5.54 14.46 10.86
CA VAL A 205 6.59 14.72 9.87
C VAL A 205 7.84 15.28 10.53
N GLY A 206 9.02 14.96 10.00
CA GLY A 206 10.29 15.49 10.47
C GLY A 206 10.57 16.91 9.98
N ASP A 207 11.75 17.44 10.29
CA ASP A 207 12.17 18.79 9.89
C ASP A 207 12.24 18.98 8.37
N ASN A 208 12.46 17.89 7.65
CA ASN A 208 12.45 17.87 6.19
C ASN A 208 11.04 17.65 5.59
N TYR A 209 9.97 17.71 6.41
CA TYR A 209 8.57 17.51 6.02
C TYR A 209 8.22 16.12 5.46
N GLN A 210 9.11 15.13 5.57
CA GLN A 210 8.77 13.73 5.27
C GLN A 210 8.19 13.05 6.51
N TYR A 211 7.34 12.04 6.31
CA TYR A 211 6.80 11.24 7.41
C TYR A 211 7.93 10.62 8.23
N LYS A 212 7.99 10.99 9.51
CA LYS A 212 8.96 10.49 10.49
C LYS A 212 8.37 9.34 11.29
N THR A 213 7.14 9.51 11.78
CA THR A 213 6.39 8.46 12.46
C THR A 213 4.96 8.34 11.92
N LEU A 214 4.42 7.14 12.02
CA LEU A 214 3.05 6.81 11.63
C LEU A 214 2.50 5.77 12.61
N ILE A 215 1.31 6.00 13.16
CA ILE A 215 0.57 5.01 13.94
C ILE A 215 -0.72 4.72 13.21
N LYS A 216 -0.98 3.43 12.94
CA LYS A 216 -2.25 2.96 12.38
C LYS A 216 -2.95 2.11 13.43
N GLU A 217 -4.20 2.43 13.69
CA GLU A 217 -5.06 1.70 14.61
C GLU A 217 -6.29 1.21 13.86
N LYS A 218 -6.59 -0.07 14.00
CA LYS A 218 -7.82 -0.67 13.49
C LYS A 218 -8.74 -1.01 14.65
N TRP A 219 -9.98 -0.56 14.54
CA TRP A 219 -11.00 -0.65 15.57
C TRP A 219 -12.17 -1.48 15.07
N GLN A 220 -12.59 -2.47 15.86
CA GLN A 220 -13.84 -3.18 15.66
C GLN A 220 -14.99 -2.42 16.32
N GLN A 221 -16.08 -2.25 15.57
CA GLN A 221 -17.28 -1.54 15.99
C GLN A 221 -18.41 -2.55 16.19
N SER A 222 -18.95 -2.64 17.41
CA SER A 222 -20.06 -3.54 17.75
C SER A 222 -21.22 -2.73 18.31
N PRO A 223 -22.43 -2.80 17.73
CA PRO A 223 -23.60 -2.14 18.29
C PRO A 223 -23.88 -2.63 19.72
N LEU A 224 -24.26 -1.71 20.60
CA LEU A 224 -24.68 -2.03 21.97
C LEU A 224 -26.15 -1.68 22.17
N SER A 225 -26.83 -2.49 22.98
CA SER A 225 -28.16 -2.16 23.49
C SER A 225 -28.02 -1.65 24.92
N LEU A 226 -28.29 -0.35 25.13
CA LEU A 226 -28.28 0.29 26.43
C LEU A 226 -29.59 1.05 26.67
N PRO A 227 -30.09 1.14 27.92
CA PRO A 227 -31.27 1.92 28.22
C PRO A 227 -31.11 3.38 27.78
N LEU A 228 -32.04 3.90 26.96
CA LEU A 228 -31.92 5.24 26.39
C LEU A 228 -32.18 6.37 27.40
N GLU A 229 -32.85 6.05 28.51
CA GLU A 229 -33.22 7.00 29.56
C GLU A 229 -32.01 7.78 30.10
N GLN A 230 -30.86 7.12 30.23
CA GLN A 230 -29.63 7.74 30.76
C GLN A 230 -29.04 8.82 29.84
N PHE A 231 -29.40 8.81 28.54
CA PHE A 231 -28.91 9.77 27.56
C PHE A 231 -29.88 10.94 27.30
N LYS A 232 -31.05 10.94 27.95
CA LYS A 232 -32.02 12.05 27.84
C LYS A 232 -31.42 13.42 28.13
N PRO A 233 -30.56 13.61 29.17
CA PRO A 233 -30.00 14.92 29.49
C PRO A 233 -28.97 15.46 28.50
N LEU A 234 -28.44 14.64 27.58
CA LEU A 234 -27.41 15.05 26.64
C LEU A 234 -27.99 15.99 25.56
N GLU A 235 -27.21 16.94 25.06
CA GLU A 235 -27.56 17.71 23.86
C GLU A 235 -27.28 16.89 22.59
N ASN A 236 -27.66 17.38 21.40
CA ASN A 236 -27.29 16.73 20.15
C ASN A 236 -25.77 16.87 19.91
N ASP A 237 -25.03 15.76 20.01
CA ASP A 237 -23.59 15.68 19.74
C ASP A 237 -23.14 14.20 19.75
N ILE A 238 -21.83 14.00 19.61
CA ILE A 238 -21.11 12.74 19.83
C ILE A 238 -20.51 12.74 21.24
N TYR A 239 -20.78 11.67 21.99
CA TYR A 239 -20.32 11.48 23.36
C TYR A 239 -19.54 10.17 23.50
N PHE A 240 -18.58 10.16 24.42
CA PHE A 240 -17.71 9.03 24.68
C PHE A 240 -17.85 8.56 26.12
N PHE A 241 -17.85 7.24 26.32
CA PHE A 241 -17.99 6.62 27.62
C PHE A 241 -17.04 5.42 27.75
N THR A 242 -16.77 5.00 28.98
CA THR A 242 -16.26 3.68 29.31
C THR A 242 -17.25 2.94 30.21
N MET A 243 -17.15 1.62 30.26
CA MET A 243 -17.91 0.82 31.22
C MET A 243 -17.11 0.75 32.53
N GLY A 244 -17.66 1.28 33.61
CA GLY A 244 -17.08 1.15 34.94
C GLY A 244 -17.23 -0.27 35.50
N ASP A 245 -16.46 -0.59 36.54
CA ASP A 245 -16.45 -1.92 37.17
C ASP A 245 -17.80 -2.36 37.74
N ASN A 246 -18.68 -1.39 38.04
CA ASN A 246 -20.05 -1.62 38.51
C ASN A 246 -21.06 -1.81 37.36
N GLY A 247 -20.60 -1.86 36.10
CA GLY A 247 -21.44 -1.98 34.91
C GLY A 247 -22.19 -0.69 34.54
N GLN A 248 -21.80 0.46 35.09
CA GLN A 248 -22.37 1.77 34.74
C GLN A 248 -21.47 2.52 33.76
N LEU A 249 -22.09 3.33 32.89
CA LEU A 249 -21.36 4.22 32.00
C LEU A 249 -20.68 5.35 32.77
N GLN A 250 -19.39 5.54 32.51
CA GLN A 250 -18.62 6.67 32.97
C GLN A 250 -18.30 7.57 31.76
N PRO A 251 -18.73 8.84 31.76
CA PRO A 251 -18.45 9.76 30.66
C PRO A 251 -16.95 10.06 30.57
N LEU A 252 -16.48 10.25 29.34
CA LEU A 252 -15.13 10.73 29.03
C LEU A 252 -15.23 12.18 28.55
N ASP A 253 -14.24 13.01 28.89
CA ASP A 253 -14.29 14.45 28.62
C ASP A 253 -14.20 14.77 27.12
N ASN A 254 -13.51 13.93 26.35
CA ASN A 254 -13.23 14.15 24.94
C ASN A 254 -12.78 12.88 24.21
N VAL A 255 -12.60 13.01 22.90
CA VAL A 255 -12.15 11.94 22.02
C VAL A 255 -10.70 11.50 22.32
N GLU A 256 -9.83 12.38 22.80
CA GLU A 256 -8.45 12.06 23.19
C GLU A 256 -8.41 11.03 24.31
N GLN A 257 -9.25 11.18 25.34
CA GLN A 257 -9.40 10.19 26.41
C GLN A 257 -9.94 8.86 25.87
N ALA A 258 -10.92 8.91 24.97
CA ALA A 258 -11.55 7.72 24.40
C ALA A 258 -10.56 6.86 23.59
N VAL A 259 -9.82 7.45 22.65
CA VAL A 259 -8.90 6.70 21.77
C VAL A 259 -7.63 6.23 22.49
N ALA A 260 -7.33 6.80 23.67
CA ALA A 260 -6.23 6.33 24.52
C ALA A 260 -6.54 4.95 25.15
N LEU A 261 -7.82 4.64 25.37
CA LEU A 261 -8.28 3.38 25.94
C LEU A 261 -8.21 2.24 24.90
N PRO A 262 -8.07 0.98 25.33
CA PRO A 262 -8.17 -0.17 24.43
C PRO A 262 -9.60 -0.37 23.89
N SER A 263 -10.60 0.16 24.58
CA SER A 263 -12.01 0.09 24.20
C SER A 263 -12.80 1.26 24.81
N TYR A 264 -13.78 1.78 24.08
CA TYR A 264 -14.69 2.85 24.53
C TYR A 264 -16.06 2.71 23.86
N ILE A 265 -17.07 3.38 24.42
CA ILE A 265 -18.43 3.44 23.88
C ILE A 265 -18.64 4.82 23.26
N ARG A 266 -19.06 4.85 21.99
CA ARG A 266 -19.48 6.06 21.27
C ARG A 266 -21.00 6.11 21.22
N VAL A 267 -21.58 7.25 21.61
CA VAL A 267 -23.01 7.53 21.52
C VAL A 267 -23.20 8.75 20.65
N GLU A 268 -24.10 8.66 19.69
CA GLU A 268 -24.43 9.77 18.78
C GLU A 268 -25.90 10.14 18.94
N LYS A 269 -26.14 11.42 19.22
CA LYS A 269 -27.47 11.99 19.39
C LYS A 269 -27.72 13.08 18.35
N GLU A 270 -28.77 12.89 17.56
CA GLU A 270 -29.22 13.85 16.55
C GLU A 270 -30.72 14.11 16.71
N MET A 271 -31.13 15.37 16.58
CA MET A 271 -32.54 15.79 16.63
C MET A 271 -33.31 15.23 17.85
N GLY A 272 -32.64 15.17 19.01
CA GLY A 272 -33.21 14.67 20.25
C GLY A 272 -33.26 13.14 20.37
N LYS A 273 -32.77 12.39 19.38
CA LYS A 273 -32.82 10.92 19.33
C LYS A 273 -31.42 10.33 19.33
N ILE A 274 -31.26 9.22 20.05
CA ILE A 274 -30.02 8.41 19.96
C ILE A 274 -30.07 7.63 18.65
N ILE A 275 -29.13 7.92 17.76
CA ILE A 275 -29.05 7.29 16.44
C ILE A 275 -28.00 6.17 16.39
N SER A 276 -27.05 6.17 17.33
CA SER A 276 -26.02 5.13 17.40
C SER A 276 -25.48 4.96 18.82
N ILE A 277 -25.25 3.71 19.22
CA ILE A 277 -24.51 3.32 20.42
C ILE A 277 -23.60 2.16 20.01
N VAL A 278 -22.29 2.38 20.07
CA VAL A 278 -21.31 1.43 19.54
C VAL A 278 -20.16 1.27 20.52
N GLN A 279 -19.81 0.02 20.84
CA GLN A 279 -18.52 -0.32 21.45
C GLN A 279 -17.45 -0.31 20.35
N LYS A 280 -16.40 0.49 20.55
CA LYS A 280 -15.22 0.51 19.71
C LYS A 280 -14.07 -0.15 20.48
N THR A 281 -13.57 -1.27 19.96
CA THR A 281 -12.44 -2.01 20.55
C THR A 281 -11.27 -2.03 19.58
N ARG A 282 -10.09 -1.60 20.03
CA ARG A 282 -8.89 -1.63 19.20
C ARG A 282 -8.40 -3.06 19.07
N ILE A 283 -8.29 -3.54 17.84
CA ILE A 283 -7.85 -4.90 17.53
C ILE A 283 -6.43 -4.94 16.99
N ILE A 284 -5.99 -3.88 16.31
CA ILE A 284 -4.63 -3.77 15.77
C ILE A 284 -4.11 -2.36 16.07
N LYS A 285 -2.86 -2.26 16.52
CA LYS A 285 -2.10 -1.01 16.60
C LYS A 285 -0.68 -1.28 16.13
N VAL A 286 -0.28 -0.60 15.06
CA VAL A 286 1.07 -0.69 14.50
C VAL A 286 1.71 0.69 14.45
N ALA A 287 3.00 0.74 14.75
CA ALA A 287 3.80 1.96 14.68
C ALA A 287 4.92 1.81 13.66
N TYR A 288 5.12 2.85 12.88
CA TYR A 288 6.17 2.97 11.86
C TYR A 288 7.09 4.13 12.19
N GLN A 289 8.38 3.92 11.92
CA GLN A 289 9.42 4.93 11.98
C GLN A 289 10.21 4.89 10.69
N PHE A 290 10.61 6.06 10.20
CA PHE A 290 11.34 6.22 8.95
C PHE A 290 12.58 7.09 9.18
N GLU A 291 13.69 6.67 8.60
CA GLU A 291 14.97 7.38 8.67
C GLU A 291 15.41 7.79 7.27
N TYR A 292 15.88 9.04 7.16
CA TYR A 292 16.24 9.65 5.88
C TYR A 292 17.67 10.20 5.91
N ASN A 293 18.33 10.17 4.76
CA ASN A 293 19.56 10.90 4.48
C ASN A 293 19.34 11.74 3.22
N ASN A 294 19.45 13.07 3.29
CA ASN A 294 19.19 13.97 2.16
C ASN A 294 17.86 13.69 1.43
N ASN A 295 16.77 13.57 2.19
CA ASN A 295 15.43 13.21 1.72
C ASN A 295 15.27 11.82 1.08
N THR A 296 16.30 10.98 1.13
CA THR A 296 16.23 9.58 0.72
C THR A 296 15.96 8.69 1.93
N LEU A 297 14.95 7.81 1.83
CA LEU A 297 14.71 6.79 2.85
C LEU A 297 15.88 5.81 2.91
N ILE A 298 16.49 5.64 4.08
CA ILE A 298 17.61 4.70 4.30
C ILE A 298 17.21 3.54 5.21
N ALA A 299 16.26 3.74 6.11
CA ALA A 299 15.76 2.70 6.99
C ALA A 299 14.31 2.92 7.38
N SER A 300 13.62 1.83 7.70
CA SER A 300 12.29 1.89 8.31
C SER A 300 12.14 0.79 9.36
N LYS A 301 11.27 1.05 10.34
CA LYS A 301 10.94 0.14 11.42
C LYS A 301 9.44 0.08 11.58
N LEU A 302 8.89 -1.13 11.65
CA LEU A 302 7.48 -1.42 11.98
C LEU A 302 7.47 -2.18 13.30
N ASN A 303 6.66 -1.73 14.25
CA ASN A 303 6.40 -2.43 15.50
C ASN A 303 4.90 -2.69 15.67
N VAL A 304 4.53 -3.94 15.96
CA VAL A 304 3.15 -4.29 16.33
C VAL A 304 2.96 -4.05 17.82
N LEU A 305 2.32 -2.95 18.16
CA LEU A 305 2.09 -2.52 19.54
C LEU A 305 0.91 -3.24 20.18
N GLN A 306 -0.08 -3.65 19.38
CA GLN A 306 -1.25 -4.38 19.85
C GLN A 306 -1.76 -5.26 18.72
N SER A 307 -1.89 -6.56 18.97
CA SER A 307 -2.62 -7.48 18.10
C SER A 307 -2.89 -8.80 18.85
N PRO A 308 -4.07 -9.41 18.69
CA PRO A 308 -4.35 -10.71 19.28
C PRO A 308 -3.60 -11.87 18.59
N VAL A 309 -3.08 -11.66 17.38
CA VAL A 309 -2.37 -12.70 16.60
C VAL A 309 -0.85 -12.53 16.63
N PHE A 310 -0.33 -11.30 16.68
CA PHE A 310 1.11 -11.03 16.72
C PHE A 310 1.44 -9.87 17.64
N GLN A 311 1.76 -10.16 18.89
CA GLN A 311 2.17 -9.13 19.85
C GLN A 311 3.69 -8.87 19.75
N ASP A 312 4.08 -7.59 19.78
CA ASP A 312 5.47 -7.10 19.84
C ASP A 312 6.38 -7.56 18.68
N MET A 313 5.78 -7.94 17.54
CA MET A 313 6.53 -8.26 16.33
C MET A 313 7.22 -7.01 15.77
N LEU A 314 8.47 -7.18 15.34
CA LEU A 314 9.29 -6.10 14.80
C LEU A 314 9.79 -6.40 13.39
N ILE A 315 9.62 -5.45 12.47
CA ILE A 315 10.21 -5.50 11.14
C ILE A 315 11.16 -4.32 10.97
N GLU A 316 12.39 -4.61 10.59
CA GLU A 316 13.43 -3.62 10.33
C GLU A 316 13.86 -3.76 8.87
N SER A 317 13.86 -2.64 8.13
CA SER A 317 14.18 -2.61 6.71
C SER A 317 15.27 -1.57 6.45
N GLN A 318 16.22 -1.93 5.59
CA GLN A 318 17.26 -1.03 5.10
C GLN A 318 17.09 -0.86 3.59
N TYR A 319 17.23 0.38 3.12
CA TYR A 319 17.01 0.76 1.72
C TYR A 319 18.33 1.25 1.12
N GLU A 320 18.50 1.00 -0.18
CA GLU A 320 19.53 1.67 -0.98
C GLU A 320 18.97 2.97 -1.55
N ASN A 321 19.84 3.96 -1.77
CA ASN A 321 19.44 5.30 -2.18
C ASN A 321 18.53 5.27 -3.42
N GLY A 322 17.35 5.90 -3.31
CA GLY A 322 16.35 5.96 -4.38
C GLY A 322 15.47 4.71 -4.53
N ASN A 323 15.66 3.66 -3.72
CA ASN A 323 14.91 2.41 -3.87
C ASN A 323 13.73 2.31 -2.88
N TYR A 324 12.51 2.17 -3.40
CA TYR A 324 11.31 1.88 -2.60
C TYR A 324 11.27 0.45 -2.04
N TYR A 325 12.09 -0.44 -2.59
CA TYR A 325 12.21 -1.84 -2.20
C TYR A 325 13.44 -2.02 -1.32
N PRO A 326 13.33 -2.64 -0.15
CA PRO A 326 14.46 -2.73 0.77
C PRO A 326 15.59 -3.58 0.16
N ARG A 327 16.83 -3.23 0.51
CA ARG A 327 18.02 -4.05 0.25
C ARG A 327 18.12 -5.21 1.23
N TYR A 328 17.70 -4.98 2.46
CA TYR A 328 17.70 -5.96 3.54
C TYR A 328 16.48 -5.75 4.44
N GLN A 329 15.88 -6.83 4.92
CA GLN A 329 14.77 -6.77 5.88
C GLN A 329 14.87 -7.93 6.87
N THR A 330 14.60 -7.68 8.14
CA THR A 330 14.47 -8.69 9.19
C THR A 330 13.11 -8.62 9.85
N ILE A 331 12.54 -9.78 10.16
CA ILE A 331 11.34 -9.93 10.99
C ILE A 331 11.74 -10.63 12.27
N LYS A 332 11.38 -10.04 13.41
CA LYS A 332 11.63 -10.56 14.76
C LYS A 332 10.30 -10.80 15.47
N ASN A 333 10.20 -11.89 16.21
CA ASN A 333 9.04 -12.15 17.07
C ASN A 333 9.07 -11.28 18.34
N GLY A 334 8.05 -11.41 19.20
CA GLY A 334 7.93 -10.62 20.43
C GLY A 334 9.06 -10.82 21.45
N SER A 335 9.88 -11.86 21.32
CA SER A 335 11.09 -12.06 22.14
C SER A 335 12.35 -11.46 21.50
N GLY A 336 12.23 -10.77 20.36
CA GLY A 336 13.36 -10.20 19.62
C GLY A 336 14.14 -11.22 18.78
N ILE A 337 13.66 -12.46 18.68
CA ILE A 337 14.32 -13.52 17.90
C ILE A 337 14.00 -13.33 16.43
N ILE A 338 15.03 -13.35 15.58
CA ILE A 338 14.88 -13.28 14.12
C ILE A 338 14.17 -14.56 13.66
N ILE A 339 13.02 -14.39 13.02
CA ILE A 339 12.22 -15.47 12.42
C ILE A 339 12.26 -15.44 10.89
N ARG A 340 12.69 -14.30 10.31
CA ARG A 340 12.88 -14.17 8.87
C ARG A 340 13.95 -13.14 8.52
N THR A 341 14.71 -13.40 7.47
CA THR A 341 15.52 -12.39 6.78
C THR A 341 15.19 -12.36 5.29
N PHE A 342 15.42 -11.21 4.69
CA PHE A 342 15.41 -10.99 3.26
C PHE A 342 16.65 -10.17 2.88
N LYS A 343 17.32 -10.56 1.80
CA LYS A 343 18.43 -9.82 1.22
C LYS A 343 18.28 -9.79 -0.29
N LEU A 344 18.16 -8.58 -0.83
CA LEU A 344 18.30 -8.35 -2.26
C LEU A 344 19.78 -8.44 -2.62
N ILE A 345 20.13 -9.24 -3.62
CA ILE A 345 21.49 -9.38 -4.13
C ILE A 345 21.69 -8.46 -5.33
N LYS A 346 20.74 -8.50 -6.28
CA LYS A 346 20.79 -7.73 -7.53
C LYS A 346 19.38 -7.35 -8.00
N ARG A 347 19.25 -6.18 -8.60
CA ARG A 347 18.01 -5.67 -9.23
C ARG A 347 18.29 -5.28 -10.68
N GLY A 348 17.32 -5.43 -11.56
CA GLY A 348 17.46 -5.11 -13.00
C GLY A 348 17.85 -6.33 -13.81
N GLU A 349 18.82 -6.19 -14.73
CA GLU A 349 19.33 -7.28 -15.57
C GLU A 349 20.07 -8.34 -14.73
N VAL A 350 19.30 -9.30 -14.24
CA VAL A 350 19.79 -10.52 -13.60
C VAL A 350 20.03 -11.53 -14.73
N LYS A 351 21.26 -12.02 -14.85
CA LYS A 351 21.57 -13.01 -15.91
C LYS A 351 20.98 -14.36 -15.55
N GLU A 352 20.78 -15.18 -16.57
CA GLU A 352 20.42 -16.59 -16.42
C GLU A 352 21.32 -17.28 -15.39
N GLY A 353 20.70 -17.94 -14.39
CA GLY A 353 21.38 -18.62 -13.30
C GLY A 353 21.85 -17.74 -12.14
N GLU A 354 21.74 -16.41 -12.22
CA GLU A 354 22.10 -15.51 -11.12
C GLU A 354 20.99 -15.47 -10.05
N VAL A 355 21.41 -15.50 -8.79
CA VAL A 355 20.52 -15.27 -7.63
C VAL A 355 20.28 -13.77 -7.49
N ASN A 356 19.01 -13.36 -7.52
CA ASN A 356 18.63 -11.96 -7.34
C ASN A 356 18.21 -11.64 -5.90
N ALA A 357 17.71 -12.63 -5.14
CA ALA A 357 17.33 -12.46 -3.74
C ALA A 357 17.50 -13.74 -2.92
N ILE A 358 17.73 -13.55 -1.63
CA ILE A 358 17.81 -14.61 -0.62
C ILE A 358 16.79 -14.32 0.48
N TYR A 359 16.05 -15.35 0.89
CA TYR A 359 15.20 -15.34 2.06
C TYR A 359 15.62 -16.47 2.99
N GLU A 360 15.62 -16.20 4.28
CA GLU A 360 15.88 -17.24 5.29
C GLU A 360 14.74 -17.25 6.28
N ARG A 361 14.36 -18.46 6.70
CA ARG A 361 13.38 -18.67 7.76
C ARG A 361 14.04 -19.29 8.96
N PHE A 362 13.53 -18.93 10.11
CA PHE A 362 13.97 -19.45 11.39
C PHE A 362 12.75 -19.79 12.23
N ASN A 363 12.86 -20.83 13.05
CA ASN A 363 11.83 -21.13 14.03
C ASN A 363 11.84 -20.09 15.17
N ASN A 364 10.89 -20.21 16.10
CA ASN A 364 10.78 -19.30 17.25
C ASN A 364 11.96 -19.34 18.24
N LYS A 365 12.93 -20.24 18.05
CA LYS A 365 14.19 -20.31 18.80
C LYS A 365 15.38 -19.71 18.03
N GLY A 366 15.16 -19.21 16.81
CA GLY A 366 16.21 -18.63 15.96
C GLY A 366 17.04 -19.68 15.21
N VAL A 367 16.59 -20.94 15.16
CA VAL A 367 17.25 -21.98 14.35
C VAL A 367 16.76 -21.86 12.92
N LYS A 368 17.68 -21.77 11.96
CA LYS A 368 17.36 -21.63 10.54
C LYS A 368 16.69 -22.91 10.02
N THR A 369 15.48 -22.78 9.49
CA THR A 369 14.69 -23.90 8.96
C THR A 369 14.69 -23.93 7.43
N ASN A 370 14.88 -22.79 6.78
CA ASN A 370 14.88 -22.70 5.33
C ASN A 370 15.95 -21.75 4.80
N HIS A 371 16.51 -22.12 3.65
CA HIS A 371 17.25 -21.22 2.78
C HIS A 371 16.54 -21.15 1.42
N ILE A 372 16.05 -19.97 1.07
CA ILE A 372 15.26 -19.77 -0.14
C ILE A 372 16.00 -18.82 -1.04
N THR A 373 16.33 -19.26 -2.25
CA THR A 373 16.92 -18.40 -3.28
C THR A 373 15.91 -18.14 -4.38
N LEU A 374 15.80 -16.89 -4.79
CA LEU A 374 15.17 -16.48 -6.03
C LEU A 374 16.27 -16.28 -7.07
N SER A 375 16.10 -16.88 -8.24
CA SER A 375 17.03 -16.77 -9.37
C SER A 375 16.26 -16.58 -10.67
N VAL A 376 16.94 -16.19 -11.74
CA VAL A 376 16.33 -16.13 -13.08
C VAL A 376 16.75 -17.36 -13.88
N GLN A 377 15.77 -18.13 -14.36
CA GLN A 377 16.00 -19.18 -15.36
C GLN A 377 14.95 -19.10 -16.48
N ASN A 378 15.37 -19.19 -17.74
CA ASN A 378 14.56 -19.04 -18.95
C ASN A 378 13.70 -17.77 -18.93
N ASN A 379 14.27 -16.63 -18.50
CA ASN A 379 13.56 -15.37 -18.27
C ASN A 379 12.39 -15.48 -17.27
N ARG A 380 12.45 -16.44 -16.33
CA ARG A 380 11.46 -16.62 -15.25
C ARG A 380 12.13 -16.58 -13.89
N ASN A 381 11.42 -16.06 -12.90
CA ASN A 381 11.83 -16.21 -11.51
C ASN A 381 11.66 -17.69 -11.10
N VAL A 382 12.76 -18.33 -10.72
CA VAL A 382 12.79 -19.68 -10.17
C VAL A 382 13.12 -19.60 -8.68
N ILE A 383 12.29 -20.28 -7.89
CA ILE A 383 12.44 -20.41 -6.45
C ILE A 383 13.13 -21.75 -6.19
N LYS A 384 14.12 -21.74 -5.30
CA LYS A 384 14.67 -22.94 -4.69
C LYS A 384 14.57 -22.76 -3.18
N ASN A 385 13.77 -23.60 -2.53
CA ASN A 385 13.55 -23.58 -1.09
C ASN A 385 14.16 -24.86 -0.49
N GLU A 386 15.28 -24.71 0.21
CA GLU A 386 15.99 -25.80 0.88
C GLU A 386 15.57 -25.86 2.35
N TYR A 387 15.03 -27.00 2.77
CA TYR A 387 14.61 -27.27 4.15
C TYR A 387 15.78 -27.86 4.93
N LEU A 388 16.06 -27.29 6.09
CA LEU A 388 17.24 -27.58 6.90
C LEU A 388 16.85 -28.33 8.17
N ASP A 389 17.64 -29.32 8.56
CA ASP A 389 17.57 -29.91 9.90
C ASP A 389 18.21 -28.99 10.96
N GLU A 390 18.15 -29.38 12.23
CA GLU A 390 18.74 -28.60 13.34
C GLU A 390 20.27 -28.42 13.23
N LYS A 391 20.96 -29.23 12.40
CA LYS A 391 22.40 -29.11 12.14
C LYS A 391 22.69 -28.26 10.90
N GLY A 392 21.65 -27.73 10.24
CA GLY A 392 21.77 -26.95 9.01
C GLY A 392 21.98 -27.77 7.74
N GLN A 393 21.72 -29.09 7.77
CA GLN A 393 21.83 -29.96 6.60
C GLN A 393 20.53 -29.95 5.82
N VAL A 394 20.63 -29.93 4.48
CA VAL A 394 19.46 -29.97 3.59
C VAL A 394 18.80 -31.35 3.69
N THR A 395 17.55 -31.36 4.10
CA THR A 395 16.72 -32.59 4.17
C THR A 395 15.98 -32.82 2.85
N HIS A 396 15.45 -31.75 2.24
CA HIS A 396 14.78 -31.77 0.95
C HIS A 396 14.68 -30.36 0.37
N THR A 397 14.28 -30.27 -0.90
CA THR A 397 14.17 -29.01 -1.66
C THR A 397 12.85 -28.94 -2.40
N THR A 398 12.23 -27.77 -2.43
CA THR A 398 11.03 -27.49 -3.23
C THR A 398 11.19 -26.22 -4.08
N ASP A 399 10.28 -26.00 -5.01
CA ASP A 399 10.15 -24.79 -5.83
C ASP A 399 9.03 -23.85 -5.32
N LEU A 400 8.50 -24.11 -4.13
CA LEU A 400 7.44 -23.33 -3.51
C LEU A 400 7.99 -22.37 -2.47
N PHE A 401 7.47 -21.13 -2.50
CA PHE A 401 7.83 -20.12 -1.51
C PHE A 401 7.12 -20.36 -0.17
N LYS A 402 5.83 -20.73 -0.19
CA LYS A 402 5.05 -21.02 1.03
C LYS A 402 5.38 -22.42 1.55
N ASP A 403 5.33 -22.57 2.87
CA ASP A 403 5.27 -23.93 3.44
C ASP A 403 3.93 -24.58 3.06
N SER A 404 3.95 -25.86 2.73
CA SER A 404 2.75 -26.64 2.39
C SER A 404 2.00 -27.11 3.63
N GLU A 405 2.61 -27.05 4.82
CA GLU A 405 1.95 -27.37 6.07
C GLU A 405 1.06 -26.20 6.53
N ILE A 406 -0.26 -26.42 6.46
CA ILE A 406 -1.30 -25.41 6.77
C ILE A 406 -1.12 -24.82 8.17
N ASP A 407 -0.79 -25.65 9.17
CA ASP A 407 -0.69 -25.23 10.58
C ASP A 407 0.52 -24.31 10.88
N ASN A 408 1.48 -24.23 9.96
CA ASN A 408 2.67 -23.39 10.09
C ASN A 408 2.64 -22.15 9.19
N GLN A 409 1.59 -21.97 8.39
CA GLN A 409 1.54 -20.90 7.40
C GLN A 409 1.41 -19.51 8.07
N GLN A 410 2.39 -18.66 7.84
CA GLN A 410 2.37 -17.27 8.30
C GLN A 410 1.99 -16.35 7.14
N PHE A 411 1.16 -15.31 7.37
CA PHE A 411 0.75 -14.42 6.27
C PHE A 411 1.94 -13.69 5.61
N TYR A 412 3.02 -13.46 6.38
CA TYR A 412 4.25 -12.86 5.90
C TYR A 412 5.09 -13.82 5.04
N ASP A 413 4.69 -15.09 4.92
CA ASP A 413 5.43 -16.08 4.15
C ASP A 413 5.42 -15.85 2.67
N SER A 414 4.37 -15.26 2.09
CA SER A 414 4.24 -15.06 0.65
C SER A 414 4.51 -13.64 0.16
N LYS A 415 4.84 -12.71 1.07
CA LYS A 415 4.86 -11.27 0.75
C LYS A 415 6.18 -10.58 1.13
N ALA A 416 7.24 -11.33 1.44
CA ALA A 416 8.55 -10.74 1.74
C ALA A 416 9.28 -10.24 0.47
N PRO A 417 10.02 -9.13 0.55
CA PRO A 417 10.03 -8.17 1.65
C PRO A 417 8.69 -7.43 1.73
N ILE A 418 8.28 -7.17 2.96
CA ILE A 418 6.94 -6.67 3.26
C ILE A 418 6.99 -5.15 3.33
N SER A 419 6.11 -4.49 2.59
CA SER A 419 5.89 -3.05 2.76
C SER A 419 4.98 -2.78 3.96
N PRO A 420 5.07 -1.60 4.61
CA PRO A 420 4.12 -1.16 5.64
C PRO A 420 2.67 -1.51 5.36
N ASP A 421 2.12 -1.12 4.21
CA ASP A 421 0.69 -1.35 3.95
C ASP A 421 0.40 -2.83 3.71
N THR A 422 1.30 -3.55 3.03
CA THR A 422 1.13 -5.00 2.80
C THR A 422 1.11 -5.81 4.09
N PHE A 423 1.90 -5.40 5.09
CA PHE A 423 1.92 -6.06 6.40
C PHE A 423 0.58 -5.88 7.12
N GLU A 424 0.06 -4.66 7.16
CA GLU A 424 -1.20 -4.35 7.84
C GLU A 424 -2.38 -5.13 7.25
N TYR A 425 -2.50 -5.16 5.92
CA TYR A 425 -3.55 -5.95 5.26
C TYR A 425 -3.42 -7.43 5.63
N GLY A 426 -2.22 -7.99 5.54
CA GLY A 426 -1.98 -9.38 5.91
C GLY A 426 -2.25 -9.68 7.39
N LEU A 427 -1.92 -8.76 8.29
CA LEU A 427 -2.19 -8.89 9.73
C LEU A 427 -3.69 -8.90 10.02
N PHE A 428 -4.45 -8.04 9.33
CA PHE A 428 -5.89 -7.97 9.50
C PHE A 428 -6.61 -9.18 8.88
N ASP A 429 -6.21 -9.60 7.67
CA ASP A 429 -6.75 -10.82 7.04
C ASP A 429 -6.53 -12.04 7.96
N PHE A 430 -5.31 -12.18 8.49
CA PHE A 430 -4.97 -13.26 9.43
C PHE A 430 -5.78 -13.18 10.73
N TYR A 431 -6.04 -11.97 11.24
CA TYR A 431 -6.96 -11.78 12.38
C TYR A 431 -8.36 -12.30 12.05
N LEU A 432 -8.92 -11.97 10.90
CA LEU A 432 -10.28 -12.39 10.50
C LEU A 432 -10.36 -13.92 10.38
N GLU A 433 -9.34 -14.56 9.81
CA GLU A 433 -9.27 -16.03 9.67
C GLU A 433 -9.28 -16.75 11.03
N HIS A 434 -8.65 -16.17 12.06
CA HIS A 434 -8.48 -16.83 13.36
C HIS A 434 -9.49 -16.39 14.43
N HIS A 435 -10.24 -15.31 14.20
CA HIS A 435 -11.10 -14.69 15.22
C HIS A 435 -12.55 -14.44 14.76
N GLN A 436 -12.92 -14.81 13.53
CA GLN A 436 -14.34 -14.91 13.17
C GLN A 436 -14.89 -16.30 13.55
N PRO A 437 -16.13 -16.38 14.07
CA PRO A 437 -16.80 -17.67 14.22
C PRO A 437 -16.89 -18.33 12.83
N SER A 438 -16.53 -19.60 12.73
CA SER A 438 -16.75 -20.37 11.50
C SER A 438 -18.24 -20.30 11.12
N GLU A 439 -18.55 -20.23 9.83
CA GLU A 439 -19.94 -20.23 9.35
C GLU A 439 -20.75 -21.46 9.80
N GLU A 440 -20.09 -22.50 10.33
CA GLU A 440 -20.71 -23.68 10.95
C GLU A 440 -21.33 -23.41 12.34
N SER A 441 -21.21 -22.18 12.88
CA SER A 441 -21.74 -21.79 14.19
C SER A 441 -22.91 -20.79 14.15
N LYS A 442 -23.55 -20.61 12.98
CA LYS A 442 -24.79 -19.81 12.85
C LYS A 442 -26.02 -20.65 12.57
#